data_AF-A0A850BXS6-F1
#
_entry.id   AF-A0A850BXS6-F1
#
_cell.length_a   1.000
_cell.length_b   1.000
_cell.length_c   1.000
_cell.angle_alpha   90.00
_cell.angle_beta   90.00
_cell.angle_gamma   90.00
#
_symmetry.space_group_name_H-M   'P 1'
#
loop_
_entity.id
_entity.type
_entity.pdbx_description
1 polymer ?
#
loop_
_entity_poly.entity_id
_entity_poly.type
_entity_poly.pdbx_seq_one_letter_code
_entity_poly.pdbx_strand_id
1 'polypeptide(L)'
;MHSDAFDRYHESNSFVHRLDPRVKVIVTIAYILSNALLPDGAWLAFGLSWLFLLFANALSNLGVGFTFKRSFIALPFALVAITVLFSIPGNPISTFRFLFWDLTITDMGLLRFESILIRSWLSVQMAILLVATTRFPDIVHALEHLRVPTILTTIIAFLYRYLFVLVDEVFRLLRAREARSAAVAGVRAGGSVAWRGRVAGNMAGQLFLRSYERSDRVYNAMLARGYSGHLNTINPHEMRRVDYLTTALALIVILLFQLVGRL
;
A
#
# COMPACT_ATOMS: atom_id res chain seq x y z
N MET A 1 -11.52 12.48 16.38
CA MET A 1 -11.33 13.33 15.18
C MET A 1 -9.86 13.29 14.74
N HIS A 2 -9.33 12.08 14.52
CA HIS A 2 -8.01 11.81 13.93
C HIS A 2 -8.11 10.71 12.84
N SER A 3 -9.34 10.43 12.37
CA SER A 3 -9.68 9.25 11.55
C SER A 3 -9.13 9.30 10.13
N ASP A 4 -8.67 10.45 9.64
CA ASP A 4 -8.26 10.60 8.24
C ASP A 4 -6.74 10.42 8.05
N ALA A 5 -5.98 10.13 9.11
CA ALA A 5 -4.52 9.98 9.01
C ALA A 5 -4.10 8.76 8.15
N PHE A 6 -4.95 7.73 8.08
CA PHE A 6 -4.67 6.48 7.37
C PHE A 6 -5.42 6.34 6.04
N ASP A 7 -6.56 7.00 5.87
CA ASP A 7 -7.27 7.00 4.60
C ASP A 7 -6.72 8.12 3.72
N ARG A 8 -5.99 7.73 2.67
CA ARG A 8 -5.33 8.65 1.73
C ARG A 8 -6.13 8.85 0.45
N TYR A 9 -7.38 8.38 0.43
CA TYR A 9 -8.32 8.60 -0.67
C TYR A 9 -8.47 10.09 -0.94
N HIS A 10 -8.33 10.48 -2.20
CA HIS A 10 -8.52 11.85 -2.63
C HIS A 10 -9.89 11.97 -3.28
N GLU A 11 -10.80 12.73 -2.68
CA GLU A 11 -12.12 12.92 -3.26
C GLU A 11 -12.01 13.75 -4.54
N SER A 12 -12.23 13.09 -5.68
CA SER A 12 -12.28 13.74 -7.00
C SER A 12 -13.30 13.03 -7.87
N ASN A 13 -13.86 13.76 -8.83
CA ASN A 13 -14.78 13.22 -9.82
C ASN A 13 -14.04 13.09 -11.16
N SER A 14 -13.50 11.91 -11.42
CA SER A 14 -12.84 11.61 -12.70
C SER A 14 -13.21 10.22 -13.21
N PHE A 15 -12.88 9.94 -14.47
CA PHE A 15 -13.23 8.67 -15.10
C PHE A 15 -12.71 7.48 -14.28
N VAL A 16 -11.46 7.57 -13.80
CA VAL A 16 -10.86 6.53 -12.96
C VAL A 16 -11.63 6.38 -11.66
N HIS A 17 -12.05 7.45 -10.98
CA HIS A 17 -12.79 7.33 -9.72
C HIS A 17 -14.12 6.57 -9.90
N ARG A 18 -14.78 6.72 -11.06
CA ARG A 18 -16.08 6.12 -11.37
C ARG A 18 -16.02 4.65 -11.80
N LEU A 19 -14.84 4.15 -12.17
CA LEU A 19 -14.66 2.75 -12.55
C LEU A 19 -14.93 1.83 -11.35
N ASP A 20 -15.41 0.62 -11.66
CA ASP A 20 -15.59 -0.42 -10.64
C ASP A 20 -14.25 -0.73 -9.93
N PRO A 21 -14.23 -0.85 -8.59
CA PRO A 21 -13.02 -1.15 -7.82
C PRO A 21 -12.29 -2.41 -8.28
N ARG A 22 -13.00 -3.44 -8.77
CA ARG A 22 -12.42 -4.69 -9.29
C ARG A 22 -11.50 -4.43 -10.46
N VAL A 23 -11.90 -3.55 -11.38
CA VAL A 23 -11.09 -3.18 -12.56
C VAL A 23 -9.76 -2.59 -12.11
N LYS A 24 -9.82 -1.64 -11.17
CA LYS A 24 -8.63 -0.95 -10.67
C LYS A 24 -7.68 -1.95 -10.00
N VAL A 25 -8.19 -2.83 -9.13
CA VAL A 25 -7.38 -3.84 -8.45
C VAL A 25 -6.74 -4.81 -9.45
N ILE A 26 -7.51 -5.35 -10.40
CA ILE A 26 -7.00 -6.28 -11.43
C ILE A 26 -5.91 -5.60 -12.26
N VAL A 27 -6.17 -4.39 -12.77
CA VAL A 27 -5.22 -3.65 -13.62
C VAL A 27 -3.96 -3.28 -12.85
N THR A 28 -4.08 -2.84 -11.59
CA THR A 28 -2.92 -2.53 -10.74
C THR A 28 -2.08 -3.77 -10.47
N ILE A 29 -2.69 -4.91 -10.10
CA ILE A 29 -1.96 -6.15 -9.87
C ILE A 29 -1.29 -6.64 -11.16
N ALA A 30 -2.01 -6.67 -12.27
CA ALA A 30 -1.47 -7.08 -13.57
C ALA A 30 -0.31 -6.18 -14.02
N TYR A 31 -0.41 -4.86 -13.80
CA TYR A 31 0.63 -3.90 -14.11
C TYR A 31 1.90 -4.12 -13.26
N ILE A 32 1.75 -4.32 -11.95
CA ILE A 32 2.87 -4.59 -11.04
C ILE A 32 3.55 -5.91 -11.42
N LEU A 33 2.78 -6.98 -11.66
CA LEU A 33 3.32 -8.27 -12.08
C LEU A 33 4.01 -8.18 -13.44
N SER A 34 3.44 -7.43 -14.40
CA SER A 34 4.06 -7.18 -15.70
C SER A 34 5.41 -6.49 -15.55
N ASN A 35 5.47 -5.39 -14.78
CA ASN A 35 6.74 -4.70 -14.50
C ASN A 35 7.74 -5.58 -13.75
N ALA A 36 7.30 -6.53 -12.94
CA ALA A 36 8.17 -7.49 -12.26
C ALA A 36 8.67 -8.63 -13.16
N LEU A 37 8.00 -8.92 -14.28
CA LEU A 37 8.37 -10.00 -15.22
C LEU A 37 9.19 -9.53 -16.43
N LEU A 38 9.30 -8.21 -16.63
CA LEU A 38 10.09 -7.63 -17.71
C LEU A 38 11.57 -8.07 -17.64
N PRO A 39 12.24 -8.33 -18.76
CA PRO A 39 13.69 -8.55 -18.75
C PRO A 39 14.45 -7.31 -18.29
N ASP A 40 15.63 -7.53 -17.69
CA ASP A 40 16.54 -6.44 -17.34
C ASP A 40 17.03 -5.76 -18.64
N GLY A 41 17.02 -4.43 -18.69
CA GLY A 41 17.43 -3.67 -19.88
C GLY A 41 16.35 -3.49 -20.96
N ALA A 42 15.10 -3.91 -20.71
CA ALA A 42 13.96 -3.68 -21.61
C ALA A 42 13.47 -2.21 -21.59
N TRP A 43 14.33 -1.26 -21.95
CA TRP A 43 14.10 0.19 -21.81
C TRP A 43 12.84 0.69 -22.52
N LEU A 44 12.57 0.18 -23.73
CA LEU A 44 11.37 0.53 -24.49
C LEU A 44 10.09 0.13 -23.76
N ALA A 45 10.05 -1.06 -23.17
CA ALA A 45 8.90 -1.53 -22.43
C ALA A 45 8.70 -0.77 -21.11
N PHE A 46 9.78 -0.38 -20.43
CA PHE A 46 9.69 0.55 -19.30
C PHE A 46 9.17 1.93 -19.70
N GLY A 47 9.56 2.43 -20.88
CA GLY A 47 9.03 3.68 -21.44
C GLY A 47 7.52 3.59 -21.70
N LEU A 48 7.05 2.51 -22.30
CA LEU A 48 5.63 2.26 -22.56
C LEU A 48 4.83 2.13 -21.25
N SER A 49 5.36 1.41 -20.26
CA SER A 49 4.68 1.26 -18.97
C SER A 49 4.63 2.57 -18.19
N TRP A 50 5.63 3.44 -18.34
CA TRP A 50 5.61 4.81 -17.81
C TRP A 50 4.54 5.67 -18.50
N LEU A 51 4.43 5.62 -19.84
CA LEU A 51 3.41 6.35 -20.58
C LEU A 51 1.98 5.94 -20.17
N PHE A 52 1.75 4.64 -19.98
CA PHE A 52 0.48 4.14 -19.47
C PHE A 52 0.16 4.66 -18.07
N LEU A 53 1.15 4.70 -17.18
CA LEU A 53 0.99 5.27 -15.85
C LEU A 53 0.64 6.77 -15.92
N LEU A 54 1.30 7.54 -16.77
CA LEU A 54 1.00 8.96 -16.99
C LEU A 54 -0.41 9.16 -17.54
N PHE A 55 -0.83 8.32 -18.49
CA PHE A 55 -2.18 8.35 -19.03
C PHE A 55 -3.23 8.05 -17.96
N ALA A 56 -3.04 7.00 -17.17
CA ALA A 56 -3.92 6.67 -16.04
C ALA A 56 -3.97 7.81 -15.00
N ASN A 57 -2.84 8.46 -14.73
CA ASN A 57 -2.76 9.62 -13.86
C ASN A 57 -3.56 10.81 -14.41
N ALA A 58 -3.40 11.13 -15.70
CA ALA A 58 -4.14 12.20 -16.35
C ALA A 58 -5.66 11.95 -16.29
N LEU A 59 -6.10 10.72 -16.56
CA LEU A 59 -7.52 10.34 -16.43
C LEU A 59 -8.03 10.40 -14.99
N SER A 60 -7.14 10.34 -13.99
CA SER A 60 -7.51 10.40 -12.57
C SER A 60 -7.69 11.83 -12.05
N ASN A 61 -7.19 12.87 -12.74
CA ASN A 61 -7.19 14.27 -12.31
C ASN A 61 -6.55 14.51 -10.92
N LEU A 62 -5.59 13.68 -10.50
CA LEU A 62 -4.90 13.83 -9.21
C LEU A 62 -3.77 14.88 -9.21
N GLY A 63 -3.36 15.35 -10.39
CA GLY A 63 -2.24 16.25 -10.57
C GLY A 63 -0.87 15.54 -10.47
N VAL A 64 0.02 15.84 -11.41
CA VAL A 64 1.33 15.16 -11.55
C VAL A 64 2.19 15.30 -10.28
N GLY A 65 2.10 16.45 -9.60
CA GLY A 65 2.89 16.74 -8.39
C GLY A 65 2.57 15.84 -7.18
N PHE A 66 1.35 15.33 -7.05
CA PHE A 66 0.95 14.48 -5.93
C PHE A 66 1.59 13.09 -6.02
N THR A 67 1.59 12.53 -7.23
CA THR A 67 2.12 11.21 -7.56
C THR A 67 3.64 11.19 -7.49
N PHE A 68 4.32 12.20 -8.04
CA PHE A 68 5.79 12.28 -7.97
C PHE A 68 6.33 12.53 -6.55
N LYS A 69 5.72 13.43 -5.76
CA LYS A 69 6.19 13.71 -4.39
C LYS A 69 6.05 12.52 -3.45
N ARG A 70 5.12 11.60 -3.71
CA ARG A 70 4.88 10.44 -2.84
C ARG A 70 5.75 9.23 -3.19
N SER A 71 6.36 9.19 -4.36
CA SER A 71 7.26 8.10 -4.73
C SER A 71 8.62 8.12 -4.02
N PHE A 72 8.89 9.12 -3.18
CA PHE A 72 9.95 9.02 -2.18
C PHE A 72 9.78 7.81 -1.23
N ILE A 73 8.57 7.27 -1.10
CA ILE A 73 8.30 5.99 -0.40
C ILE A 73 9.05 4.81 -1.06
N ALA A 74 9.44 4.90 -2.33
CA ALA A 74 10.21 3.86 -3.02
C ALA A 74 11.71 3.89 -2.68
N LEU A 75 12.23 4.95 -2.05
CA LEU A 75 13.67 5.09 -1.74
C LEU A 75 14.26 3.96 -0.88
N PRO A 76 13.57 3.40 0.13
CA PRO A 76 14.10 2.25 0.87
C PRO A 76 14.35 1.04 -0.03
N PHE A 77 13.51 0.82 -1.05
CA PHE A 77 13.73 -0.25 -2.03
C PHE A 77 14.92 0.06 -2.95
N ALA A 78 15.14 1.34 -3.26
CA ALA A 78 16.34 1.78 -3.97
C ALA A 78 17.62 1.49 -3.17
N LEU A 79 17.60 1.71 -1.84
CA LEU A 79 18.74 1.40 -0.97
C LEU A 79 19.09 -0.09 -0.96
N VAL A 80 18.09 -0.98 -0.96
CA VAL A 80 18.35 -2.43 -1.08
C VAL A 80 18.95 -2.77 -2.44
N ALA A 81 18.47 -2.14 -3.52
CA ALA A 81 18.99 -2.39 -4.86
C ALA A 81 20.48 -2.02 -5.00
N ILE A 82 21.01 -1.08 -4.20
CA ILE A 82 22.45 -0.73 -4.21
C ILE A 82 23.34 -1.96 -3.95
N THR A 83 22.87 -2.93 -3.16
CA THR A 83 23.65 -4.16 -2.90
C THR A 83 23.86 -5.02 -4.15
N VAL A 84 22.98 -4.87 -5.15
CA VAL A 84 23.03 -5.61 -6.44
C VAL A 84 24.18 -5.12 -7.31
N LEU A 85 24.56 -3.84 -7.20
CA LEU A 85 25.70 -3.27 -7.93
C LEU A 85 27.01 -4.02 -7.65
N PHE A 86 27.15 -4.57 -6.44
CA PHE A 86 28.37 -5.20 -5.95
C PHE A 86 28.30 -6.73 -5.87
N SER A 87 27.10 -7.33 -6.00
CA SER A 87 26.91 -8.78 -5.82
C SER A 87 26.96 -9.58 -7.12
N ILE A 88 26.80 -8.94 -8.28
CA ILE A 88 26.66 -9.64 -9.55
C ILE A 88 28.00 -9.71 -10.27
N PRO A 89 28.53 -10.92 -10.57
CA PRO A 89 29.72 -11.08 -11.38
C PRO A 89 29.42 -10.67 -12.83
N GLY A 90 30.32 -9.90 -13.44
CA GLY A 90 30.20 -9.33 -14.77
C GLY A 90 31.50 -8.61 -15.14
N ASN A 91 31.51 -7.83 -16.22
CA ASN A 91 32.71 -7.09 -16.60
C ASN A 91 32.88 -5.91 -15.63
N PRO A 92 34.02 -5.79 -14.93
CA PRO A 92 34.23 -4.73 -13.96
C PRO A 92 34.38 -3.38 -14.67
N ILE A 93 33.45 -2.47 -14.42
CA ILE A 93 33.52 -1.09 -14.93
C ILE A 93 34.38 -0.23 -14.00
N SER A 94 34.20 -0.39 -12.69
CA SER A 94 34.93 0.35 -11.67
C SER A 94 35.11 -0.48 -10.41
N THR A 95 36.30 -0.45 -9.83
CA THR A 95 36.62 -1.17 -8.60
C THR A 95 36.97 -0.17 -7.51
N PHE A 96 36.17 -0.13 -6.45
CA PHE A 96 36.43 0.69 -5.27
C PHE A 96 36.98 -0.18 -4.15
N ARG A 97 38.18 0.15 -3.69
CA ARG A 97 38.73 -0.43 -2.45
C ARG A 97 38.20 0.37 -1.27
N PHE A 98 37.36 -0.25 -0.46
CA PHE A 98 36.96 0.30 0.83
C PHE A 98 37.50 -0.59 1.95
N LEU A 99 38.52 -0.08 2.65
CA LEU A 99 39.19 -0.73 3.77
C LEU A 99 39.82 -2.10 3.44
N PHE A 100 39.07 -3.21 3.59
CA PHE A 100 39.49 -4.60 3.31
C PHE A 100 38.62 -5.29 2.25
N TRP A 101 37.66 -4.57 1.65
CA TRP A 101 36.70 -5.11 0.70
C TRP A 101 36.93 -4.48 -0.67
N ASP A 102 37.12 -5.33 -1.69
CA ASP A 102 37.12 -4.91 -3.09
C ASP A 102 35.66 -4.88 -3.57
N LEU A 103 35.06 -3.70 -3.63
CA LEU A 103 33.72 -3.49 -4.17
C LEU A 103 33.83 -3.24 -5.67
N THR A 104 33.47 -4.22 -6.48
CA THR A 104 33.50 -4.12 -7.94
C THR A 104 32.09 -3.84 -8.47
N ILE A 105 31.96 -2.75 -9.22
CA ILE A 105 30.73 -2.42 -9.95
C ILE A 105 30.85 -3.06 -11.32
N THR A 106 29.90 -3.92 -11.65
CA THR A 106 29.85 -4.62 -12.94
C THR A 106 28.81 -4.00 -13.87
N ASP A 107 29.01 -4.14 -15.17
CA ASP A 107 28.06 -3.78 -16.22
C ASP A 107 26.66 -4.39 -15.99
N MET A 108 26.63 -5.69 -15.72
CA MET A 108 25.41 -6.42 -15.42
C MET A 108 24.79 -6.00 -14.08
N GLY A 109 25.62 -5.66 -13.09
CA GLY A 109 25.17 -5.11 -11.81
C GLY A 109 24.47 -3.76 -11.97
N LEU A 110 25.03 -2.87 -12.80
CA LEU A 110 24.46 -1.56 -13.10
C LEU A 110 23.14 -1.66 -13.86
N LEU A 111 23.10 -2.45 -14.94
CA LEU A 111 21.91 -2.64 -15.77
C LEU A 111 20.74 -3.20 -14.93
N ARG A 112 21.02 -4.17 -14.06
CA ARG A 112 20.01 -4.75 -13.18
C ARG A 112 19.59 -3.79 -12.08
N PHE A 113 20.53 -3.03 -11.51
CA PHE A 113 20.22 -1.98 -10.53
C PHE A 113 19.23 -0.96 -11.08
N GLU A 114 19.52 -0.41 -12.25
CA GLU A 114 18.64 0.57 -12.92
C GLU A 114 17.27 -0.04 -13.26
N SER A 115 17.25 -1.27 -13.77
CA SER A 115 16.02 -2.00 -14.07
C SER A 115 15.14 -2.22 -12.82
N ILE A 116 15.75 -2.56 -11.67
CA ILE A 116 15.06 -2.71 -10.38
C ILE A 116 14.50 -1.37 -9.90
N LEU A 117 15.28 -0.29 -9.99
CA LEU A 117 14.84 1.05 -9.59
C LEU A 117 13.61 1.49 -10.36
N ILE A 118 13.65 1.38 -11.69
CA ILE A 118 12.56 1.82 -12.56
C ILE A 118 11.29 1.02 -12.32
N ARG A 119 11.37 -0.33 -12.29
CA ARG A 119 10.17 -1.14 -12.07
C ARG A 119 9.58 -0.94 -10.68
N SER A 120 10.43 -0.75 -9.65
CA SER A 120 9.99 -0.50 -8.28
C SER A 120 9.26 0.84 -8.21
N TRP A 121 9.84 1.88 -8.79
CA TRP A 121 9.23 3.20 -8.89
C TRP A 121 7.87 3.16 -9.58
N LEU A 122 7.79 2.55 -10.76
CA LEU A 122 6.54 2.41 -11.52
C LEU A 122 5.47 1.62 -10.76
N SER A 123 5.86 0.52 -10.10
CA SER A 123 4.95 -0.32 -9.33
C SER A 123 4.39 0.43 -8.12
N VAL A 124 5.24 1.16 -7.40
CA VAL A 124 4.83 2.01 -6.26
C VAL A 124 3.90 3.12 -6.73
N GLN A 125 4.19 3.76 -7.86
CA GLN A 125 3.31 4.79 -8.42
C GLN A 125 1.91 4.26 -8.75
N MET A 126 1.83 3.07 -9.36
CA MET A 126 0.54 2.45 -9.68
C MET A 126 -0.24 2.05 -8.42
N ALA A 127 0.45 1.57 -7.38
CA ALA A 127 -0.17 1.29 -6.09
C ALA A 127 -0.69 2.57 -5.40
N ILE A 128 0.07 3.66 -5.47
CA ILE A 128 -0.36 4.97 -4.96
C ILE A 128 -1.61 5.45 -5.72
N LEU A 129 -1.65 5.27 -7.03
CA LEU A 129 -2.80 5.64 -7.86
C LEU A 129 -4.06 4.86 -7.45
N LEU A 130 -3.94 3.55 -7.20
CA LEU A 130 -5.05 2.72 -6.72
C LEU A 130 -5.61 3.24 -5.39
N VAL A 131 -4.74 3.45 -4.40
CA VAL A 131 -5.13 3.89 -3.05
C VAL A 131 -5.66 5.33 -3.04
N ALA A 132 -5.16 6.19 -3.93
CA ALA A 132 -5.65 7.56 -4.04
C ALA A 132 -7.04 7.64 -4.71
N THR A 133 -7.36 6.72 -5.62
CA THR A 133 -8.60 6.75 -6.43
C THR A 133 -9.69 5.78 -5.97
N THR A 134 -9.41 4.97 -4.94
CA THR A 134 -10.32 3.92 -4.46
C THR A 134 -10.30 3.89 -2.94
N ARG A 135 -11.48 3.94 -2.30
CA ARG A 135 -11.57 3.86 -0.85
C ARG A 135 -11.22 2.44 -0.38
N PHE A 136 -10.68 2.31 0.82
CA PHE A 136 -10.27 1.00 1.34
C PHE A 136 -11.41 -0.04 1.39
N PRO A 137 -12.65 0.29 1.83
CA PRO A 137 -13.75 -0.67 1.81
C PRO A 137 -14.08 -1.20 0.41
N ASP A 138 -13.91 -0.36 -0.62
CA ASP A 138 -14.18 -0.72 -2.01
C ASP A 138 -13.11 -1.70 -2.55
N ILE A 139 -11.86 -1.57 -2.09
CA ILE A 139 -10.79 -2.54 -2.38
C ILE A 139 -11.13 -3.90 -1.74
N VAL A 140 -11.61 -3.92 -0.50
CA VAL A 140 -12.02 -5.17 0.17
C VAL A 140 -13.18 -5.83 -0.57
N HIS A 141 -14.15 -5.04 -1.02
CA HIS A 141 -15.26 -5.51 -1.84
C HIS A 141 -14.80 -6.08 -3.19
N ALA A 142 -13.79 -5.47 -3.82
CA ALA A 142 -13.16 -6.01 -5.02
C ALA A 142 -12.53 -7.38 -4.75
N LEU A 143 -11.80 -7.54 -3.64
CA LEU A 143 -11.18 -8.82 -3.25
C LEU A 143 -12.23 -9.93 -3.05
N GLU A 144 -13.36 -9.62 -2.42
CA GLU A 144 -14.47 -10.56 -2.25
C GLU A 144 -14.98 -11.09 -3.59
N HIS A 145 -15.14 -10.21 -4.58
CA HIS A 145 -15.56 -10.58 -5.93
C HIS A 145 -14.49 -11.32 -6.73
N LEU A 146 -13.22 -11.13 -6.39
CA LEU A 146 -12.09 -11.90 -6.91
C LEU A 146 -11.98 -13.30 -6.26
N ARG A 147 -13.01 -13.74 -5.52
CA ARG A 147 -13.10 -15.05 -4.84
C ARG A 147 -12.12 -15.23 -3.68
N VAL A 148 -11.66 -14.13 -3.07
CA VAL A 148 -11.01 -14.22 -1.77
C VAL A 148 -12.05 -14.70 -0.74
N PRO A 149 -11.73 -15.68 0.13
CA PRO A 149 -12.66 -16.20 1.12
C PRO A 149 -13.32 -15.08 1.94
N THR A 150 -14.65 -15.15 2.08
CA THR A 150 -15.47 -14.12 2.76
C THR A 150 -15.05 -13.89 4.21
N ILE A 151 -14.51 -14.91 4.87
CA ILE A 151 -13.95 -14.80 6.23
C ILE A 151 -12.78 -13.81 6.24
N LEU A 152 -11.87 -13.87 5.26
CA LEU A 152 -10.71 -12.99 5.20
C LEU A 152 -11.14 -11.55 4.89
N THR A 153 -12.03 -11.35 3.93
CA THR A 153 -12.53 -10.00 3.59
C THR A 153 -13.29 -9.37 4.75
N THR A 154 -14.08 -10.17 5.48
CA THR A 154 -14.78 -9.75 6.71
C THR A 154 -13.80 -9.35 7.81
N ILE A 155 -12.76 -10.14 8.06
CA ILE A 155 -11.70 -9.82 9.03
C ILE A 155 -11.01 -8.51 8.66
N ILE A 156 -10.65 -8.32 7.39
CA ILE A 156 -9.99 -7.11 6.90
C ILE A 156 -10.92 -5.90 7.03
N ALA A 157 -12.20 -6.03 6.69
CA ALA A 157 -13.19 -4.97 6.83
C ALA A 157 -13.35 -4.54 8.29
N PHE A 158 -13.42 -5.50 9.23
CA PHE A 158 -13.47 -5.20 10.65
C PHE A 158 -12.16 -4.60 11.18
N LEU A 159 -11.01 -5.09 10.73
CA LEU A 159 -9.70 -4.53 11.08
C LEU A 159 -9.64 -3.06 10.70
N TYR A 160 -10.04 -2.70 9.47
CA TYR A 160 -10.07 -1.31 9.02
C TYR A 160 -11.01 -0.45 9.87
N ARG A 161 -12.26 -0.91 10.06
CA ARG A 161 -13.25 -0.17 10.86
C ARG A 161 -12.79 0.03 12.31
N TYR A 162 -12.28 -1.01 12.94
CA TYR A 162 -11.88 -0.97 14.35
C TYR A 162 -10.52 -0.34 14.57
N LEU A 163 -9.64 -0.26 13.56
CA LEU A 163 -8.38 0.46 13.66
C LEU A 163 -8.59 1.88 14.17
N PHE A 164 -9.53 2.63 13.56
CA PHE A 164 -9.83 4.01 13.98
C PHE A 164 -10.37 4.09 15.40
N VAL A 165 -11.23 3.13 15.77
CA VAL A 165 -11.81 3.05 17.11
C VAL A 165 -10.73 2.75 18.16
N LEU A 166 -9.78 1.86 17.85
CA LEU A 166 -8.66 1.53 18.72
C LEU A 166 -7.67 2.67 18.84
N VAL A 167 -7.40 3.40 17.75
CA VAL A 167 -6.55 4.60 17.77
C VAL A 167 -7.15 5.67 18.68
N ASP A 168 -8.45 5.93 18.59
CA ASP A 168 -9.12 6.87 19.50
C ASP A 168 -9.04 6.42 20.96
N GLU A 169 -9.12 5.11 21.22
CA GLU A 169 -8.96 4.53 22.55
C GLU A 169 -7.53 4.69 23.09
N VAL A 170 -6.52 4.46 22.25
CA VAL A 170 -5.11 4.72 22.59
C VAL A 170 -4.91 6.19 22.96
N PHE A 171 -5.47 7.13 22.19
CA PHE A 171 -5.38 8.56 22.52
C PHE A 171 -6.09 8.93 23.82
N ARG A 172 -7.14 8.19 24.23
CA ARG A 172 -7.77 8.36 25.55
C ARG A 172 -6.88 7.85 26.67
N LEU A 173 -6.25 6.68 26.48
CA LEU A 173 -5.30 6.12 27.45
C LEU A 173 -4.06 7.01 27.62
N LEU A 174 -3.53 7.56 26.53
CA LEU A 174 -2.41 8.50 26.56
C LEU A 174 -2.76 9.79 27.33
N ARG A 175 -3.93 10.39 27.07
CA ARG A 175 -4.41 11.54 27.83
C ARG A 175 -4.60 11.24 29.31
N ALA A 176 -5.17 10.07 29.64
CA ALA A 176 -5.33 9.65 31.03
C ALA A 176 -3.99 9.43 31.74
N ARG A 177 -2.98 8.90 31.03
CA ARG A 177 -1.61 8.79 31.52
C ARG A 177 -1.03 10.18 31.79
N GLU A 178 -1.08 11.08 30.82
CA GLU A 178 -0.54 12.45 30.93
C GLU A 178 -1.14 13.21 32.11
N ALA A 179 -2.46 13.11 32.31
CA ALA A 179 -3.15 13.73 33.45
C ALA A 179 -2.69 13.19 34.82
N ARG A 180 -2.29 11.91 34.90
CA ARG A 180 -1.80 11.29 36.15
C ARG A 180 -0.30 11.46 36.35
N SER A 181 0.47 11.64 35.27
CA SER A 181 1.92 11.81 35.30
C SER A 181 2.31 13.25 34.98
N ALA A 182 1.73 14.21 35.71
CA ALA A 182 2.10 15.61 35.60
C ALA A 182 3.60 15.78 35.92
N ALA A 183 4.33 16.43 35.02
CA ALA A 183 5.73 16.76 35.23
C ALA A 183 5.89 18.25 35.46
N VAL A 184 6.86 18.61 36.30
CA VAL A 184 7.30 20.00 36.48
C VAL A 184 7.85 20.50 35.14
N ALA A 185 7.48 21.73 34.76
CA ALA A 185 7.95 22.35 33.53
C ALA A 185 9.50 22.35 33.50
N GLY A 186 10.08 21.81 32.42
CA GLY A 186 11.53 21.67 32.25
C GLY A 186 12.12 20.31 32.62
N VAL A 187 11.36 19.40 33.24
CA VAL A 187 11.81 18.03 33.55
C VAL A 187 11.12 17.03 32.61
N ARG A 188 11.88 16.10 32.02
CA ARG A 188 11.31 15.02 31.19
C ARG A 188 10.37 14.17 32.04
N ALA A 189 9.08 14.20 31.70
CA ALA A 189 8.06 13.35 32.30
C ALA A 189 8.32 11.87 32.01
N GLY A 190 8.08 10.99 32.99
CA GLY A 190 7.92 9.55 32.74
C GLY A 190 9.05 8.63 33.16
N GLY A 191 9.84 8.98 34.18
CA GLY A 191 10.71 8.03 34.89
C GLY A 191 11.72 7.26 34.03
N SER A 192 12.18 6.10 34.51
CA SER A 192 13.13 5.24 33.81
C SER A 192 12.51 4.53 32.59
N VAL A 193 13.36 4.00 31.69
CA VAL A 193 12.90 3.19 30.53
C VAL A 193 12.04 2.01 31.01
N ALA A 194 12.41 1.37 32.12
CA ALA A 194 11.65 0.27 32.72
C ALA A 194 10.25 0.70 33.17
N TRP A 195 10.12 1.89 33.78
CA TRP A 195 8.81 2.44 34.15
C TRP A 195 7.94 2.69 32.91
N ARG A 196 8.52 3.31 31.85
CA ARG A 196 7.80 3.55 30.59
C ARG A 196 7.33 2.27 29.93
N GLY A 197 8.18 1.23 29.94
CA GLY A 197 7.82 -0.10 29.46
C GLY A 197 6.64 -0.69 30.23
N ARG A 198 6.65 -0.61 31.57
CA ARG A 198 5.55 -1.09 32.41
C ARG A 198 4.24 -0.36 32.14
N VAL A 199 4.28 0.96 32.00
CA VAL A 199 3.09 1.77 31.68
C VAL A 199 2.56 1.43 30.29
N ALA A 200 3.43 1.30 29.29
CA ALA A 200 3.04 0.88 27.94
C ALA A 200 2.40 -0.53 27.94
N GLY A 201 2.98 -1.48 28.67
CA GLY A 201 2.42 -2.82 28.84
C GLY A 201 1.02 -2.81 29.48
N ASN A 202 0.82 -2.02 30.53
CA ASN A 202 -0.48 -1.86 31.17
C ASN A 202 -1.53 -1.25 30.22
N MET A 203 -1.14 -0.24 29.44
CA MET A 203 -2.03 0.35 28.43
C MET A 203 -2.40 -0.65 27.33
N ALA A 204 -1.44 -1.44 26.85
CA ALA A 204 -1.68 -2.48 25.86
C ALA A 204 -2.62 -3.57 26.39
N GLY A 205 -2.42 -4.03 27.64
CA GLY A 205 -3.31 -5.00 28.29
C GLY A 205 -4.73 -4.48 28.45
N GLN A 206 -4.89 -3.21 28.87
CA GLN A 206 -6.20 -2.56 28.96
C GLN A 206 -6.87 -2.43 27.59
N LEU A 207 -6.12 -2.06 26.55
CA LEU A 207 -6.63 -1.98 25.18
C LEU A 207 -7.10 -3.35 24.69
N PHE A 208 -6.33 -4.42 24.96
CA PHE A 208 -6.70 -5.78 24.59
C PHE A 208 -8.02 -6.21 25.24
N LEU A 209 -8.16 -6.05 26.56
CA LEU A 209 -9.38 -6.43 27.28
C LEU A 209 -10.60 -5.67 26.76
N ARG A 210 -10.48 -4.35 26.58
CA ARG A 210 -11.55 -3.51 26.01
C ARG A 210 -11.92 -3.90 24.58
N SER A 211 -10.95 -4.33 23.78
CA SER A 211 -11.17 -4.77 22.40
C SER A 211 -11.91 -6.10 22.37
N TYR A 212 -11.55 -7.03 23.26
CA TYR A 212 -12.19 -8.34 23.40
C TYR A 212 -13.66 -8.21 23.87
N GLU A 213 -13.90 -7.45 24.94
CA GLU A 213 -15.27 -7.18 25.41
C GLU A 213 -16.12 -6.44 24.34
N ARG A 214 -15.48 -5.63 23.50
CA ARG A 214 -16.14 -5.00 22.36
C ARG A 214 -16.46 -6.00 21.25
N SER A 215 -15.55 -6.93 20.92
CA SER A 215 -15.84 -7.93 19.88
C SER A 215 -17.05 -8.78 20.24
N ASP A 216 -17.20 -9.18 21.51
CA ASP A 216 -18.36 -9.95 21.96
C ASP A 216 -19.66 -9.16 21.85
N ARG A 217 -19.65 -7.89 22.29
CA ARG A 217 -20.82 -7.01 22.15
C ARG A 217 -21.22 -6.79 20.69
N VAL A 218 -20.24 -6.62 19.81
CA VAL A 218 -20.46 -6.43 18.37
C VAL A 218 -21.02 -7.71 17.76
N TYR A 219 -20.43 -8.85 18.07
CA TYR A 219 -20.87 -10.14 17.54
C TYR A 219 -22.31 -10.46 17.97
N ASN A 220 -22.64 -10.28 19.24
CA ASN A 220 -24.01 -10.45 19.73
C ASN A 220 -25.00 -9.48 19.05
N ALA A 221 -24.60 -8.23 18.81
CA ALA A 221 -25.42 -7.27 18.07
C ALA A 221 -25.59 -7.66 16.59
N MET A 222 -24.60 -8.31 15.98
CA MET A 222 -24.69 -8.84 14.62
C MET A 222 -25.65 -10.02 14.55
N LEU A 223 -25.56 -10.96 15.49
CA LEU A 223 -26.50 -12.08 15.59
C LEU A 223 -27.95 -11.60 15.77
N ALA A 224 -28.17 -10.60 16.64
CA ALA A 224 -29.49 -10.00 16.83
C ALA A 224 -30.06 -9.33 15.56
N ARG A 225 -29.20 -8.95 14.61
CA ARG A 225 -29.58 -8.37 13.30
C ARG A 225 -29.65 -9.41 12.17
N GLY A 226 -29.54 -10.70 12.50
CA GLY A 226 -29.64 -11.79 11.52
C GLY A 226 -28.34 -12.07 10.77
N TYR A 227 -27.17 -11.84 11.38
CA TYR A 227 -25.89 -12.19 10.75
C TYR A 227 -25.77 -13.70 10.49
N SER A 228 -25.63 -14.06 9.22
CA SER A 228 -25.53 -15.44 8.74
C SER A 228 -24.10 -15.86 8.35
N GLY A 229 -23.09 -15.07 8.73
CA GLY A 229 -21.70 -15.28 8.32
C GLY A 229 -21.24 -14.40 7.14
N HIS A 230 -22.12 -13.55 6.61
CA HIS A 230 -21.83 -12.62 5.53
C HIS A 230 -22.21 -11.19 5.89
N LEU A 231 -21.38 -10.23 5.46
CA LEU A 231 -21.67 -8.79 5.59
C LEU A 231 -22.44 -8.31 4.35
N ASN A 232 -23.70 -7.91 4.54
CA ASN A 232 -24.50 -7.36 3.45
C ASN A 232 -24.13 -5.89 3.20
N THR A 233 -23.92 -5.51 1.94
CA THR A 233 -23.71 -4.10 1.53
C THR A 233 -25.01 -3.49 1.00
N ILE A 234 -25.25 -2.22 1.33
CA ILE A 234 -26.42 -1.46 0.86
C ILE A 234 -26.22 -0.99 -0.59
N ASN A 235 -24.97 -0.73 -0.98
CA ASN A 235 -24.61 -0.28 -2.33
C ASN A 235 -23.69 -1.32 -2.98
N PRO A 236 -24.25 -2.32 -3.69
CA PRO A 236 -23.45 -3.25 -4.46
C PRO A 236 -22.81 -2.53 -5.64
N HIS A 237 -21.52 -2.78 -5.88
CA HIS A 237 -20.86 -2.33 -7.10
C HIS A 237 -21.25 -3.26 -8.24
N GLU A 238 -21.93 -2.73 -9.24
CA GLU A 238 -22.30 -3.46 -10.46
C GLU A 238 -21.34 -3.12 -11.59
N MET A 239 -20.72 -4.16 -12.18
CA MET A 239 -19.84 -3.99 -13.33
C MET A 239 -20.65 -3.61 -14.57
N ARG A 240 -20.32 -2.47 -15.16
CA ARG A 240 -20.92 -1.97 -16.40
C ARG A 240 -20.10 -2.43 -17.60
N ARG A 241 -20.68 -2.34 -18.81
CA ARG A 241 -19.96 -2.66 -20.07
C ARG A 241 -18.64 -1.89 -20.23
N VAL A 242 -18.62 -0.64 -19.77
CA VAL A 242 -17.42 0.23 -19.79
C VAL A 242 -16.29 -0.34 -18.93
N ASP A 243 -16.62 -0.96 -17.79
CA ASP A 243 -15.64 -1.57 -16.89
C ASP A 243 -14.95 -2.78 -17.54
N TYR A 244 -15.73 -3.63 -18.22
CA TYR A 244 -15.18 -4.76 -18.99
C TYR A 244 -14.29 -4.30 -20.15
N LEU A 245 -14.73 -3.30 -20.92
CA LEU A 245 -13.96 -2.75 -22.04
C LEU A 245 -12.65 -2.12 -21.55
N THR A 246 -12.70 -1.39 -20.45
CA THR A 246 -11.52 -0.74 -19.86
C THR A 246 -10.55 -1.78 -19.31
N THR A 247 -11.04 -2.84 -18.68
CA THR A 247 -10.19 -3.96 -18.22
C THR A 247 -9.52 -4.64 -19.40
N ALA A 248 -10.27 -5.00 -20.44
CA ALA A 248 -9.74 -5.67 -21.61
C ALA A 248 -8.67 -4.82 -22.32
N LEU A 249 -8.97 -3.53 -22.54
CA LEU A 249 -8.03 -2.60 -23.16
C LEU A 249 -6.74 -2.45 -22.32
N ALA A 250 -6.87 -2.29 -21.00
CA ALA A 250 -5.71 -2.19 -20.12
C ALA A 250 -4.86 -3.45 -20.13
N LEU A 251 -5.46 -4.64 -20.12
CA LEU A 251 -4.73 -5.91 -20.18
C LEU A 251 -4.03 -6.11 -21.53
N ILE A 252 -4.66 -5.72 -22.64
CA ILE A 252 -4.03 -5.76 -23.97
C ILE A 252 -2.79 -4.87 -23.99
N VAL A 253 -2.91 -3.64 -23.48
CA VAL A 253 -1.78 -2.70 -23.39
C VAL A 253 -0.66 -3.26 -22.50
N ILE A 254 -0.99 -3.88 -21.37
CA ILE A 254 -0.01 -4.54 -20.50
C ILE A 254 0.69 -5.71 -21.20
N LEU A 255 -0.03 -6.50 -22.00
CA LEU A 255 0.55 -7.58 -22.80
C LEU A 255 1.48 -7.06 -23.88
N LEU A 256 1.17 -5.92 -24.50
CA LEU A 256 2.06 -5.28 -25.48
C LEU A 256 3.42 -4.92 -24.85
N PHE A 257 3.45 -4.51 -23.58
CA PHE A 257 4.73 -4.24 -22.89
C PHE A 257 5.58 -5.50 -22.78
N GLN A 258 4.96 -6.65 -22.50
CA GLN A 258 5.65 -7.94 -22.39
C GLN A 258 6.19 -8.41 -23.73
N LEU A 259 5.44 -8.17 -24.82
CA LEU A 259 5.90 -8.49 -26.16
C LEU A 259 7.09 -7.61 -26.55
N VAL A 260 6.97 -6.29 -26.38
CA VAL A 260 8.04 -5.33 -26.70
C VAL A 260 9.29 -5.56 -25.84
N GLY A 261 9.12 -5.95 -24.57
CA GLY A 261 10.26 -6.22 -23.69
C GLY A 261 11.00 -7.52 -23.99
N ARG A 262 10.44 -8.39 -24.84
CA ARG A 262 11.05 -9.67 -25.27
C ARG A 262 11.55 -9.64 -26.72
N LEU A 263 11.26 -8.56 -27.46
CA LEU A 263 11.83 -8.28 -28.78
C LEU A 263 13.21 -7.63 -28.62
#